data_AF-A0A3P8IZF2-F1
#
_entry.id   AF-A0A3P8IZF2-F1
#
_cell.length_a   1.000
_cell.length_b   1.000
_cell.length_c   1.000
_cell.angle_alpha   90.00
_cell.angle_beta   90.00
_cell.angle_gamma   90.00
#
_symmetry.space_group_name_H-M   'P 1'
#
loop_
_entity.id
_entity.type
_entity.pdbx_description
1 polymer ?
#
loop_
_entity_poly.entity_id
_entity_poly.type
_entity_poly.pdbx_seq_one_letter_code
_entity_poly.pdbx_strand_id
1 'polypeptide(L)'
;MVPVDWFAVIFNPSFPYRLLHMSVAAFLSSALFVGASAAWHLLRGNQTPAVRAMFSMALWMTLIVAPIQAMIGDMHGLNTLEHQPAKIAAIEGHWENRPGEPTPLLLFGWPDMQQERTRYGLEIPALGSLILTHSLDKQVPALKEFAPEDRPNSTIVFWSFRLMAGLGMLMILLGALALWLRYRGRLWYSKPFLRFALWMGHRG
;
A
#
# COMPACT_ATOMS: atom_id res chain seq x y z
N MET A 1 -13.05 13.33 28.82
CA MET A 1 -11.76 12.93 29.44
C MET A 1 -10.78 14.07 29.26
N VAL A 2 -10.12 14.54 30.32
CA VAL A 2 -9.05 15.56 30.22
C VAL A 2 -7.70 14.82 30.13
N PRO A 3 -6.81 15.16 29.18
CA PRO A 3 -5.53 14.47 29.05
C PRO A 3 -4.63 14.74 30.27
N VAL A 4 -4.19 13.65 30.90
CA VAL A 4 -3.29 13.66 32.07
C VAL A 4 -1.81 13.86 31.69
N ASP A 5 -1.43 13.51 30.46
CA ASP A 5 -0.09 13.73 29.89
C ASP A 5 -0.18 13.99 28.38
N TRP A 6 0.17 15.21 27.97
CA TRP A 6 0.15 15.61 26.57
C TRP A 6 1.25 14.97 25.72
N PHE A 7 2.43 14.70 26.29
CA PHE A 7 3.52 14.07 25.57
C PHE A 7 3.19 12.61 25.23
N ALA A 8 2.57 11.88 26.16
CA ALA A 8 2.11 10.52 25.93
C ALA A 8 1.02 10.45 24.84
N VAL A 9 0.15 11.46 24.74
CA VAL A 9 -0.85 11.56 23.67
C VAL A 9 -0.20 11.79 22.31
N ILE A 10 0.76 12.72 22.23
CA ILE A 10 1.47 13.07 20.99
C ILE A 10 2.34 11.90 20.51
N PHE A 11 3.19 11.36 21.39
CA PHE A 11 4.15 10.30 21.10
C PHE A 11 3.60 8.90 21.44
N ASN A 12 2.37 8.63 21.01
CA ASN A 12 1.78 7.30 21.13
C ASN A 12 2.51 6.26 20.24
N PRO A 13 2.38 4.95 20.51
CA PRO A 13 3.10 3.90 19.76
C PRO A 13 2.90 3.95 18.23
N SER A 14 1.74 4.43 17.77
CA SER A 14 1.45 4.56 16.35
C SER A 14 2.02 5.82 15.70
N PHE A 15 2.46 6.83 16.46
CA PHE A 15 2.97 8.10 15.95
C PHE A 15 4.17 7.95 15.00
N PRO A 16 5.30 7.29 15.37
CA PRO A 16 6.48 7.23 14.51
C PRO A 16 6.18 6.57 13.17
N TYR A 17 5.43 5.46 13.18
CA TYR A 17 5.04 4.75 11.96
C TYR A 17 4.17 5.61 11.04
N ARG A 18 3.17 6.31 11.59
CA ARG A 18 2.30 7.20 10.80
C ARG A 18 3.06 8.38 10.23
N LEU A 19 3.91 9.02 11.05
CA LEU A 19 4.71 10.16 10.62
C LEU A 19 5.62 9.76 9.46
N LEU A 20 6.34 8.65 9.59
CA LEU A 20 7.23 8.15 8.54
C LEU A 20 6.46 7.74 7.29
N HIS A 21 5.40 6.94 7.43
CA HIS A 21 4.60 6.47 6.30
C HIS A 21 3.98 7.62 5.50
N MET A 22 3.49 8.66 6.17
CA MET A 22 2.90 9.83 5.50
C MET A 22 3.96 10.75 4.88
N SER A 23 5.07 11.00 5.57
CA SER A 23 6.14 11.86 5.04
C SER A 23 6.78 11.26 3.79
N VAL A 24 7.07 9.96 3.82
CA VAL A 24 7.64 9.24 2.67
C VAL A 24 6.62 9.16 1.52
N ALA A 25 5.33 8.94 1.81
CA ALA A 25 4.28 9.02 0.80
C ALA A 25 4.19 10.39 0.12
N ALA A 26 4.38 11.49 0.85
CA ALA A 26 4.34 12.84 0.29
C ALA A 26 5.50 13.09 -0.72
N PHE A 27 6.72 12.64 -0.39
CA PHE A 27 7.84 12.69 -1.33
C PHE A 27 7.59 11.82 -2.57
N LEU A 28 7.04 10.61 -2.37
CA LEU A 28 6.73 9.71 -3.48
C LEU A 28 5.64 10.29 -4.40
N SER A 29 4.58 10.86 -3.83
CA SER A 29 3.53 11.57 -4.58
C SER A 29 4.11 12.71 -5.41
N SER A 30 4.98 13.53 -4.81
CA SER A 30 5.66 14.64 -5.50
C SER A 30 6.52 14.14 -6.67
N ALA A 31 7.27 13.04 -6.47
CA ALA A 31 8.07 12.43 -7.52
C ALA A 31 7.21 11.91 -8.68
N LEU A 32 6.09 11.26 -8.39
CA LEU A 32 5.16 10.77 -9.42
C LEU A 32 4.53 11.90 -10.21
N PHE A 33 4.15 13.01 -9.57
CA PHE A 33 3.61 14.18 -10.25
C PHE A 33 4.65 14.81 -11.21
N VAL A 34 5.87 15.02 -10.74
CA VAL A 34 6.98 15.53 -11.56
C VAL A 34 7.29 14.57 -12.72
N GLY A 35 7.31 13.26 -12.44
CA GLY A 35 7.53 12.21 -13.43
C GLY A 35 6.44 12.18 -14.51
N ALA A 36 5.17 12.34 -14.14
CA ALA A 36 4.05 12.39 -15.07
C ALA A 36 4.09 13.64 -15.95
N SER A 37 4.40 14.81 -15.38
CA SER A 37 4.62 16.04 -16.16
C SER A 37 5.74 15.85 -17.19
N ALA A 38 6.87 15.26 -16.78
CA ALA A 38 7.98 15.00 -17.70
C ALA A 38 7.60 13.99 -18.79
N ALA A 39 6.88 12.93 -18.43
CA ALA A 39 6.38 11.93 -19.38
C ALA A 39 5.43 12.55 -20.41
N TRP A 40 4.56 13.49 -20.00
CA TRP A 40 3.69 14.23 -20.91
C TRP A 40 4.50 15.03 -21.95
N HIS A 41 5.54 15.74 -21.51
CA HIS A 41 6.44 16.47 -22.41
C HIS A 41 7.16 15.52 -23.38
N LEU A 42 7.69 14.39 -22.89
CA LEU A 42 8.36 13.38 -23.73
C LEU A 42 7.41 12.77 -24.77
N LEU A 43 6.14 12.52 -24.40
CA LEU A 43 5.10 12.02 -25.31
C LEU A 43 4.76 13.02 -26.44
N ARG A 44 4.93 14.32 -26.20
CA ARG A 44 4.76 15.39 -27.20
C ARG A 44 6.03 15.69 -27.99
N GLY A 45 7.09 14.90 -27.81
CA GLY A 45 8.36 15.07 -28.53
C GLY A 45 9.29 16.11 -27.93
N ASN A 46 8.95 16.72 -26.78
CA ASN A 46 9.86 17.62 -26.08
C ASN A 46 10.89 16.80 -25.29
N GLN A 47 12.10 16.67 -25.84
CA GLN A 47 13.20 15.89 -25.27
C GLN A 47 14.38 16.76 -24.81
N THR A 48 14.14 17.98 -24.35
CA THR A 48 15.22 18.82 -23.82
C THR A 48 15.97 18.13 -22.67
N PRO A 49 17.26 18.47 -22.47
CA PRO A 49 18.03 17.94 -21.34
C PRO A 49 17.32 18.12 -19.98
N ALA A 50 16.62 19.25 -19.79
CA ALA A 50 15.84 19.54 -18.59
C ALA A 50 14.68 18.55 -18.39
N VAL A 51 13.88 18.26 -19.43
CA VAL A 51 12.76 17.31 -19.34
C VAL A 51 13.28 15.90 -19.05
N ARG A 52 14.37 15.49 -19.70
CA ARG A 52 14.99 14.18 -19.46
C ARG A 52 15.56 14.07 -18.04
N ALA A 53 16.19 15.12 -17.53
CA ALA A 53 16.69 15.17 -16.16
C ALA A 53 15.54 15.07 -15.15
N MET A 54 14.48 15.87 -15.35
CA MET A 54 13.27 15.86 -14.52
C MET A 54 12.64 14.45 -14.45
N PHE A 55 12.46 13.79 -15.59
CA PHE A 55 11.94 12.42 -15.64
C PHE A 55 12.90 11.44 -14.95
N SER A 56 14.19 11.57 -15.19
CA SER A 56 15.21 10.69 -14.61
C SER A 56 15.23 10.75 -13.09
N MET A 57 15.22 11.95 -12.52
CA MET A 57 15.25 12.17 -11.08
C MET A 57 13.99 11.63 -10.41
N ALA A 58 12.81 11.88 -11.00
CA ALA A 58 11.54 11.34 -10.51
C ALA A 58 11.52 9.80 -10.47
N LEU A 59 12.04 9.15 -11.51
CA LEU A 59 12.08 7.69 -11.57
C LEU A 59 13.09 7.08 -10.60
N TRP A 60 14.24 7.72 -10.38
CA TRP A 60 15.19 7.28 -9.34
C TRP A 60 14.61 7.42 -7.94
N MET A 61 13.94 8.55 -7.66
CA MET A 61 13.23 8.73 -6.40
C MET A 61 12.17 7.64 -6.22
N THR A 62 11.35 7.38 -7.24
CA THR A 62 10.31 6.34 -7.18
C THR A 62 10.92 4.95 -6.94
N LEU A 63 11.99 4.60 -7.64
CA LEU A 63 12.65 3.28 -7.53
C LEU A 63 13.16 2.99 -6.13
N ILE A 64 13.65 4.01 -5.41
CA ILE A 64 14.22 3.84 -4.07
C ILE A 64 13.13 4.01 -2.99
N VAL A 65 12.30 5.04 -3.14
CA VAL A 65 11.33 5.43 -2.12
C VAL A 65 10.12 4.52 -2.07
N ALA A 66 9.64 3.98 -3.21
CA ALA A 66 8.48 3.09 -3.20
C ALA A 66 8.72 1.77 -2.42
N PRO A 67 9.86 1.07 -2.57
CA PRO A 67 10.18 -0.07 -1.70
C PRO A 67 10.29 0.31 -0.22
N ILE A 68 10.90 1.44 0.10
CA ILE A 68 11.00 1.94 1.49
C ILE A 68 9.60 2.21 2.05
N GLN A 69 8.72 2.85 1.28
CA GLN A 69 7.33 3.11 1.65
C GLN A 69 6.59 1.80 1.97
N ALA A 70 6.80 0.76 1.16
CA ALA A 70 6.20 -0.55 1.38
C ALA A 70 6.69 -1.19 2.69
N MET A 71 8.00 -1.14 2.97
CA MET A 71 8.57 -1.63 4.23
C MET A 71 8.02 -0.88 5.45
N ILE A 72 7.95 0.46 5.39
CA ILE A 72 7.38 1.27 6.47
C ILE A 72 5.89 0.94 6.66
N GLY A 73 5.17 0.70 5.57
CA GLY A 73 3.76 0.28 5.59
C GLY A 73 3.56 -1.07 6.28
N ASP A 74 4.41 -2.04 5.98
CA ASP A 74 4.41 -3.35 6.63
C ASP A 74 4.64 -3.23 8.15
N MET A 75 5.68 -2.49 8.55
CA MET A 75 5.96 -2.21 9.97
C MET A 75 4.79 -1.48 10.65
N HIS A 76 4.12 -0.56 9.96
CA HIS A 76 2.92 0.10 10.47
C HIS A 76 1.75 -0.88 10.62
N GLY A 77 1.61 -1.84 9.70
CA GLY A 77 0.64 -2.92 9.75
C GLY A 77 0.83 -3.80 10.98
N LEU A 78 2.06 -4.24 11.26
CA LEU A 78 2.41 -5.02 12.45
C LEU A 78 2.10 -4.27 13.75
N ASN A 79 2.45 -2.98 13.83
CA ASN A 79 2.10 -2.16 15.00
C ASN A 79 0.57 -2.03 15.16
N THR A 80 -0.17 -1.95 14.05
CA THR A 80 -1.63 -1.90 14.05
C THR A 80 -2.23 -3.23 14.47
N LEU A 81 -1.62 -4.37 14.13
CA LEU A 81 -2.03 -5.68 14.61
C LEU A 81 -1.94 -5.77 16.14
N GLU A 82 -0.87 -5.26 16.74
CA GLU A 82 -0.69 -5.27 18.18
C GLU A 82 -1.65 -4.33 18.93
N HIS A 83 -1.86 -3.11 18.41
CA HIS A 83 -2.60 -2.06 19.14
C HIS A 83 -4.06 -1.89 18.70
N GLN A 84 -4.41 -2.30 17.49
CA GLN A 84 -5.74 -2.15 16.88
C GLN A 84 -6.11 -3.37 16.01
N PRO A 85 -6.16 -4.59 16.59
CA PRO A 85 -6.33 -5.83 15.84
C PRO A 85 -7.63 -5.90 15.03
N ALA A 86 -8.72 -5.28 15.50
CA ALA A 86 -9.98 -5.20 14.78
C ALA A 86 -9.85 -4.55 13.39
N LYS A 87 -8.91 -3.61 13.22
CA LYS A 87 -8.65 -2.97 11.93
C LYS A 87 -7.95 -3.93 10.96
N ILE A 88 -7.02 -4.75 11.44
CA ILE A 88 -6.36 -5.77 10.61
C ILE A 88 -7.36 -6.86 10.23
N ALA A 89 -8.20 -7.30 11.17
CA ALA A 89 -9.30 -8.24 10.90
C ALA A 89 -10.21 -7.72 9.77
N ALA A 90 -10.55 -6.43 9.81
CA ALA A 90 -11.35 -5.76 8.78
C ALA A 90 -10.62 -5.64 7.41
N ILE A 91 -9.30 -5.45 7.41
CA ILE A 91 -8.45 -5.43 6.20
C ILE A 91 -8.40 -6.81 5.55
N GLU A 92 -8.24 -7.86 6.34
CA GLU A 92 -8.23 -9.23 5.85
C GLU A 92 -9.61 -9.67 5.37
N GLY A 93 -10.68 -9.12 5.96
CA GLY A 93 -12.05 -9.53 5.66
C GLY A 93 -12.33 -10.95 6.10
N HIS A 94 -11.59 -11.44 7.10
CA HIS A 94 -11.77 -12.77 7.66
C HIS A 94 -12.71 -12.73 8.85
N TRP A 95 -13.70 -13.63 8.87
CA TRP A 95 -14.78 -13.60 9.86
C TRP A 95 -14.60 -14.60 10.99
N GLU A 96 -14.00 -15.75 10.73
CA GLU A 96 -13.83 -16.85 11.70
C GLU A 96 -12.52 -17.57 11.45
N ASN A 97 -11.71 -17.76 12.51
CA ASN A 97 -10.50 -18.58 12.43
C ASN A 97 -10.83 -20.07 12.66
N ARG A 98 -10.31 -20.95 11.81
CA ARG A 98 -10.38 -22.41 12.04
C ARG A 98 -9.24 -22.84 12.94
N PRO A 99 -9.48 -23.60 14.03
CA PRO A 99 -8.41 -24.00 14.95
C PRO A 99 -7.30 -24.78 14.24
N GLY A 100 -6.05 -24.31 14.35
CA GLY A 100 -4.86 -24.99 13.82
C GLY A 100 -4.56 -24.75 12.34
N GLU A 101 -5.34 -23.92 11.63
CA GLU A 101 -5.06 -23.54 10.24
C GLU A 101 -4.53 -22.10 10.15
N PRO A 102 -3.51 -21.81 9.34
CA PRO A 102 -3.07 -20.43 9.14
C PRO A 102 -4.13 -19.61 8.41
N THR A 103 -4.17 -18.30 8.71
CA THR A 103 -5.13 -17.38 8.11
C THR A 103 -4.83 -17.23 6.61
N PRO A 104 -5.80 -17.55 5.73
CA PRO A 104 -5.64 -17.37 4.29
C PRO A 104 -5.62 -15.87 3.94
N LEU A 105 -4.80 -15.47 2.96
CA LEU A 105 -4.90 -14.11 2.40
C LEU A 105 -6.04 -14.08 1.39
N LEU A 106 -7.08 -13.31 1.67
CA LEU A 106 -8.12 -13.00 0.70
C LEU A 106 -7.59 -12.02 -0.35
N LEU A 107 -7.22 -12.46 -1.55
CA LEU A 107 -6.82 -11.52 -2.60
C LEU A 107 -8.00 -10.69 -3.09
N PHE A 108 -9.14 -11.35 -3.27
CA PHE A 108 -10.40 -10.75 -3.70
C PHE A 108 -11.54 -11.32 -2.86
N GLY A 109 -12.60 -10.52 -2.68
CA GLY A 109 -13.77 -10.93 -1.93
C GLY A 109 -14.68 -9.73 -1.69
N TRP A 110 -15.92 -10.01 -1.30
CA TRP A 110 -16.88 -9.01 -0.87
C TRP A 110 -17.27 -9.25 0.58
N PRO A 111 -16.62 -8.57 1.55
CA PRO A 111 -17.01 -8.67 2.95
C PRO A 111 -18.44 -8.13 3.12
N ASP A 112 -19.33 -8.97 3.64
CA ASP A 112 -20.73 -8.62 3.91
C ASP A 112 -20.92 -8.49 5.42
N MET A 113 -21.08 -7.24 5.87
CA MET A 113 -21.24 -6.93 7.30
C MET A 113 -22.56 -7.47 7.88
N GLN A 114 -23.61 -7.65 7.07
CA GLN A 114 -24.90 -8.14 7.55
C GLN A 114 -24.91 -9.66 7.66
N GLN A 115 -24.28 -10.34 6.71
CA GLN A 115 -24.20 -11.81 6.71
C GLN A 115 -23.01 -12.34 7.50
N GLU A 116 -22.17 -11.46 8.04
CA GLU A 116 -20.94 -11.75 8.78
C GLU A 116 -20.06 -12.79 8.07
N ARG A 117 -19.90 -12.63 6.75
CA ARG A 117 -19.09 -13.50 5.92
C ARG A 117 -18.54 -12.75 4.71
N THR A 118 -17.44 -13.25 4.16
CA THR A 118 -16.89 -12.72 2.90
C THR A 118 -17.35 -13.58 1.74
N ARG A 119 -18.05 -12.96 0.79
CA ARG A 119 -18.62 -13.61 -0.39
C ARG A 119 -17.62 -13.59 -1.54
N TYR A 120 -17.65 -14.59 -2.41
CA TYR A 120 -16.82 -14.66 -3.62
C TYR A 120 -15.32 -14.53 -3.34
N GLY A 121 -14.86 -15.08 -2.21
CA GLY A 121 -13.46 -15.04 -1.78
C GLY A 121 -12.56 -15.81 -2.73
N LEU A 122 -11.51 -15.16 -3.23
CA LEU A 122 -10.34 -15.82 -3.81
C LEU A 122 -9.22 -15.75 -2.78
N GLU A 123 -8.86 -16.91 -2.26
CA GLU A 123 -7.95 -17.03 -1.12
C GLU A 123 -6.66 -17.73 -1.54
N ILE A 124 -5.53 -17.25 -1.01
CA ILE A 124 -4.27 -17.99 -1.05
C ILE A 124 -3.99 -18.52 0.37
N PRO A 125 -3.95 -19.86 0.56
CA PRO A 125 -3.68 -20.45 1.85
C PRO A 125 -2.35 -19.97 2.46
N ALA A 126 -2.33 -19.76 3.78
CA ALA A 126 -1.16 -19.39 4.60
C ALA A 126 -0.46 -18.05 4.27
N LEU A 127 -0.82 -17.38 3.18
CA LEU A 127 -0.16 -16.14 2.78
C LEU A 127 -0.52 -14.96 3.70
N GLY A 128 -1.71 -14.98 4.32
CA GLY A 128 -2.17 -13.93 5.24
C GLY A 128 -1.35 -13.95 6.53
N SER A 129 -1.20 -15.14 7.12
CA SER A 129 -0.29 -15.38 8.25
C SER A 129 1.16 -14.98 7.92
N LEU A 130 1.69 -15.37 6.77
CA LEU A 130 3.07 -15.06 6.40
C LEU A 130 3.34 -13.55 6.30
N ILE A 131 2.42 -12.80 5.69
CA ILE A 131 2.58 -11.35 5.49
C ILE A 131 2.32 -10.59 6.79
N LEU A 132 1.25 -10.92 7.52
CA LEU A 132 0.79 -10.10 8.64
C LEU A 132 1.37 -10.51 9.99
N THR A 133 1.90 -11.72 10.11
CA THR A 133 2.49 -12.22 11.37
C THR A 133 3.93 -12.67 11.21
N HIS A 134 4.48 -12.66 10.00
CA HIS A 134 5.79 -13.21 9.66
C HIS A 134 5.96 -14.67 10.13
N SER A 135 4.88 -15.43 10.15
CA SER A 135 4.83 -16.83 10.59
C SER A 135 3.84 -17.60 9.74
N LEU A 136 4.14 -18.87 9.48
CA LEU A 136 3.24 -19.77 8.75
C LEU A 136 2.17 -20.41 9.65
N ASP A 137 2.24 -20.18 10.97
CA ASP A 137 1.43 -20.90 11.96
C ASP A 137 0.52 -19.98 12.78
N LYS A 138 0.82 -18.67 12.82
CA LYS A 138 0.07 -17.69 13.62
C LYS A 138 -1.17 -17.21 12.87
N GLN A 139 -2.28 -17.17 13.57
CA GLN A 139 -3.54 -16.64 13.04
C GLN A 139 -3.64 -15.13 13.28
N VAL A 140 -4.28 -14.45 12.34
CA VAL A 140 -4.68 -13.05 12.48
C VAL A 140 -6.07 -13.02 13.13
N PRO A 141 -6.36 -12.08 14.05
CA PRO A 141 -7.68 -11.98 14.68
C PRO A 141 -8.82 -11.92 13.66
N ALA A 142 -9.89 -12.67 13.91
CA ALA A 142 -11.08 -12.68 13.06
C ALA A 142 -12.11 -11.62 13.48
N LEU A 143 -12.92 -11.12 12.54
CA LEU A 143 -13.92 -10.08 12.82
C LEU A 143 -14.93 -10.47 13.90
N LYS A 144 -15.32 -11.75 13.99
CA LYS A 144 -16.28 -12.22 15.00
C LYS A 144 -15.71 -12.31 16.41
N GLU A 145 -14.40 -12.17 16.58
CA GLU A 145 -13.77 -12.09 17.91
C GLU A 145 -14.06 -10.75 18.60
N PHE A 146 -14.51 -9.74 17.84
CA PHE A 146 -14.89 -8.41 18.35
C PHE A 146 -16.41 -8.25 18.44
N ALA A 147 -16.89 -7.43 19.38
CA ALA A 147 -18.30 -7.07 19.48
C ALA A 147 -18.76 -6.33 18.20
N PRO A 148 -19.99 -6.53 17.69
CA PRO A 148 -20.47 -5.91 16.45
C PRO A 148 -20.26 -4.38 16.37
N GLU A 149 -20.42 -3.69 17.49
CA GLU A 149 -20.23 -2.25 17.65
C GLU A 149 -18.77 -1.78 17.51
N ASP A 150 -17.81 -2.66 17.80
CA ASP A 150 -16.36 -2.37 17.74
C ASP A 150 -15.74 -2.76 16.38
N ARG A 151 -16.52 -3.40 15.50
CA ARG A 151 -16.05 -3.85 14.19
C ARG A 151 -16.01 -2.68 13.19
N PRO A 152 -14.85 -2.37 12.60
CA PRO A 152 -14.79 -1.44 11.47
C PRO A 152 -15.59 -1.99 10.29
N ASN A 153 -16.07 -1.10 9.42
CA ASN A 153 -16.72 -1.52 8.17
C ASN A 153 -15.70 -2.25 7.27
N SER A 154 -15.73 -3.58 7.31
CA SER A 154 -14.77 -4.42 6.59
C SER A 154 -14.87 -4.22 5.09
N THR A 155 -16.05 -4.06 4.51
CA THR A 155 -16.21 -3.86 3.06
C THR A 155 -15.38 -2.67 2.56
N ILE A 156 -15.47 -1.53 3.26
CA ILE A 156 -14.74 -0.31 2.88
C ILE A 156 -13.24 -0.49 3.14
N VAL A 157 -12.87 -0.97 4.33
CA VAL A 157 -11.48 -1.11 4.76
C VAL A 157 -10.72 -2.11 3.88
N PHE A 158 -11.32 -3.26 3.58
CA PHE A 158 -10.77 -4.33 2.74
C PHE A 158 -10.37 -3.82 1.35
N TRP A 159 -11.28 -3.11 0.67
CA TRP A 159 -11.02 -2.60 -0.68
C TRP A 159 -10.09 -1.39 -0.68
N SER A 160 -10.21 -0.51 0.31
CA SER A 160 -9.33 0.65 0.45
C SER A 160 -7.87 0.22 0.63
N PHE A 161 -7.63 -0.80 1.47
CA PHE A 161 -6.30 -1.37 1.65
C PHE A 161 -5.75 -2.00 0.37
N ARG A 162 -6.56 -2.79 -0.35
CA ARG A 162 -6.13 -3.44 -1.60
C ARG A 162 -5.82 -2.43 -2.70
N LEU A 163 -6.60 -1.36 -2.82
CA LEU A 163 -6.30 -0.27 -3.75
C LEU A 163 -5.00 0.43 -3.37
N MET A 164 -4.80 0.75 -2.09
CA MET A 164 -3.57 1.38 -1.59
C MET A 164 -2.33 0.51 -1.83
N ALA A 165 -2.38 -0.77 -1.42
CA ALA A 165 -1.29 -1.71 -1.59
C ALA A 165 -1.02 -1.99 -3.08
N GLY A 166 -2.07 -2.15 -3.89
CA GLY A 166 -1.98 -2.30 -5.34
C GLY A 166 -1.30 -1.11 -6.01
N LEU A 167 -1.65 0.12 -5.63
CA LEU A 167 -0.97 1.32 -6.12
C LEU A 167 0.50 1.36 -5.68
N GLY A 168 0.81 0.99 -4.43
CA GLY A 168 2.20 0.85 -3.96
C GLY A 168 3.02 -0.12 -4.81
N MET A 169 2.45 -1.29 -5.14
CA MET A 169 3.10 -2.26 -6.02
C MET A 169 3.28 -1.74 -7.45
N LEU A 170 2.32 -0.97 -7.98
CA LEU A 170 2.46 -0.30 -9.29
C LEU A 170 3.57 0.76 -9.28
N MET A 171 3.78 1.47 -8.16
CA MET A 171 4.89 2.42 -8.02
C MET A 171 6.24 1.72 -8.03
N ILE A 172 6.37 0.59 -7.32
CA ILE A 172 7.58 -0.25 -7.35
C ILE A 172 7.82 -0.78 -8.77
N LEU A 173 6.78 -1.28 -9.43
CA LEU A 173 6.85 -1.74 -10.82
C LEU A 173 7.29 -0.62 -11.76
N LEU A 174 6.80 0.61 -11.59
CA LEU A 174 7.23 1.77 -12.36
C LEU A 174 8.73 2.01 -12.22
N GLY A 175 9.25 1.99 -10.99
CA GLY A 175 10.69 2.11 -10.73
C GLY A 175 11.51 0.98 -11.38
N ALA A 176 11.06 -0.27 -11.24
CA ALA A 176 11.74 -1.43 -11.80
C ALA A 176 11.75 -1.41 -13.34
N LEU A 177 10.61 -1.08 -13.96
CA LEU A 177 10.51 -0.91 -15.42
C LEU A 177 11.36 0.26 -15.91
N ALA A 178 11.44 1.36 -15.15
CA ALA A 178 12.32 2.48 -15.46
C ALA A 178 13.79 2.04 -15.53
N LEU A 179 14.25 1.27 -14.53
CA LEU A 179 15.61 0.75 -14.48
C LEU A 179 15.89 -0.18 -15.67
N TRP A 180 14.97 -1.10 -15.94
CA TRP A 180 15.09 -2.03 -17.06
C TRP A 180 15.12 -1.33 -18.42
N LEU A 181 14.23 -0.36 -18.65
CA LEU A 181 14.20 0.43 -19.90
C LEU A 181 15.40 1.37 -20.04
N ARG A 182 15.93 1.87 -18.93
CA ARG A 182 17.18 2.63 -18.91
C ARG A 182 18.35 1.75 -19.37
N TYR A 183 18.47 0.55 -18.82
CA TYR A 183 19.49 -0.42 -19.24
C TYR A 183 19.38 -0.78 -20.72
N ARG A 184 18.15 -0.91 -21.25
CA ARG A 184 17.88 -1.17 -22.68
C ARG A 184 18.03 0.06 -23.58
N GLY A 185 18.34 1.24 -23.05
CA GLY A 185 18.43 2.49 -23.83
C GLY A 185 17.08 3.00 -24.38
N ARG A 186 15.94 2.49 -23.89
CA ARG A 186 14.59 2.78 -24.43
C ARG A 186 13.75 3.69 -23.53
N LEU A 187 14.30 4.15 -22.41
CA LEU A 187 13.59 4.92 -21.38
C LEU A 187 12.82 6.13 -21.94
N TRP A 188 13.41 6.85 -22.89
CA TRP A 188 12.87 8.10 -23.43
C TRP A 188 11.86 7.93 -24.57
N TYR A 189 11.80 6.73 -25.16
CA TYR A 189 11.10 6.51 -26.43
C TYR A 189 9.95 5.49 -26.31
N SER A 190 9.93 4.70 -25.24
CA SER A 190 8.89 3.72 -24.99
C SER A 190 7.56 4.40 -24.67
N LYS A 191 6.73 4.65 -25.69
CA LYS A 191 5.40 5.26 -25.54
C LYS A 191 4.51 4.55 -24.50
N PRO A 192 4.47 3.20 -24.42
CA PRO A 192 3.70 2.52 -23.39
C PRO A 192 4.18 2.88 -21.97
N PHE A 193 5.49 2.91 -21.75
CA PHE A 193 6.06 3.27 -20.46
C PHE A 193 5.81 4.74 -20.09
N LEU A 194 5.97 5.65 -21.05
CA LEU A 194 5.67 7.06 -20.81
C LEU A 194 4.18 7.29 -20.49
N ARG A 195 3.27 6.57 -21.15
CA ARG A 195 1.83 6.61 -20.82
C ARG A 195 1.55 6.04 -19.43
N PHE A 196 2.21 4.95 -19.06
CA PHE A 196 2.11 4.39 -17.72
C PHE A 196 2.59 5.37 -16.65
N ALA A 197 3.78 5.97 -16.82
CA ALA A 197 4.30 7.00 -15.93
C ALA A 197 3.37 8.22 -15.84
N LEU A 198 2.76 8.63 -16.95
CA LEU A 198 1.76 9.71 -16.99
C LEU A 198 0.51 9.37 -16.16
N TRP A 199 0.02 8.14 -16.20
CA TRP A 199 -1.16 7.72 -15.42
C TRP A 199 -0.85 7.61 -13.93
N MET A 200 0.39 7.25 -13.57
CA MET A 200 0.81 7.12 -12.17
C MET A 200 0.84 8.44 -11.40
N GLY A 201 1.04 9.59 -12.07
CA GLY A 201 1.04 10.91 -11.41
C GLY A 201 -0.33 11.52 -11.16
N HIS A 202 -1.42 10.81 -11.49
CA HIS A 202 -2.80 11.30 -11.55
C HIS A 202 -3.00 12.47 -12.52
N ARG A 203 -4.02 12.35 -13.37
CA ARG A 203 -4.66 13.51 -13.99
C ARG A 203 -5.63 14.02 -12.92
N GLY A 204 -5.37 15.23 -12.39
CA GLY A 204 -6.39 15.95 -11.63
C GLY A 204 -7.67 16.09 -12.43
#